data_AF-A0A8T2L2J2-F1
#
_entry.id   AF-A0A8T2L2J2-F1
#
_cell.length_a   1.000
_cell.length_b   1.000
_cell.length_c   1.000
_cell.angle_alpha   90.00
_cell.angle_beta   90.00
_cell.angle_gamma   90.00
#
_symmetry.space_group_name_H-M   'P 1'
#
loop_
_entity.id
_entity.type
_entity.pdbx_description
1 polymer ?
#
loop_
_entity_poly.entity_id
_entity_poly.type
_entity_poly.pdbx_seq_one_letter_code
_entity_poly.pdbx_strand_id
1 'polypeptide(L)'
;MAEPQEGPLLRTPSEQGSVGQPRGGSNKQALKVAGLTVLAAVLIAGQAFTAYMMYSQKDRLNSLESHSARLEELGRRATVVRSPMKMALPMNSLPLFLDESTTGDKKASTPAPKKELSRCLQEAAGLVEIQLPDFRPLCDENGDYAAQQCWDLAKKCWCVDKSGAILQDTMVDGPAQCG
;
A
#
# COMPACT_ATOMS: atom_id res chain seq x y z
N MET A 1 41.85 53.79 33.23
CA MET A 1 40.68 53.38 34.05
C MET A 1 40.29 51.99 33.56
N ALA A 2 40.46 50.88 34.27
CA ALA A 2 41.11 50.62 35.58
C ALA A 2 41.72 49.18 35.55
N GLU A 3 42.43 48.79 36.61
CA GLU A 3 43.18 47.53 36.79
C GLU A 3 43.08 47.14 38.30
N PRO A 4 43.51 45.95 38.79
CA PRO A 4 43.06 44.58 38.47
C PRO A 4 42.62 43.79 39.74
N GLN A 5 42.65 42.43 39.67
CA GLN A 5 42.55 41.34 40.68
C GLN A 5 41.55 40.25 40.20
N GLU A 6 41.78 38.92 40.25
CA GLU A 6 42.91 38.04 40.66
C GLU A 6 43.10 36.86 39.67
N GLY A 7 44.04 35.92 39.96
CA GLY A 7 44.10 34.55 39.39
C GLY A 7 43.79 33.47 40.45
N PRO A 8 44.04 32.14 40.25
CA PRO A 8 44.84 31.51 39.19
C PRO A 8 44.22 30.24 38.51
N LEU A 9 45.03 29.58 37.65
CA LEU A 9 44.81 28.29 36.96
C LEU A 9 44.06 27.17 37.72
N LEU A 10 43.23 26.37 37.01
CA LEU A 10 43.12 24.91 37.27
C LEU A 10 42.57 24.05 36.08
N ARG A 11 43.44 23.17 35.55
CA ARG A 11 43.19 21.74 35.19
C ARG A 11 42.21 21.34 34.05
N THR A 12 42.77 20.77 32.97
CA THR A 12 42.13 19.76 32.10
C THR A 12 42.12 18.36 32.75
N PRO A 13 41.10 17.53 32.46
CA PRO A 13 41.36 16.25 31.77
C PRO A 13 40.36 16.03 30.60
N SER A 14 40.81 15.54 29.45
CA SER A 14 41.01 14.11 29.12
C SER A 14 39.70 13.31 29.06
N GLU A 15 39.44 12.68 27.92
CA GLU A 15 38.34 11.73 27.73
C GLU A 15 38.43 10.57 28.73
N GLN A 16 37.39 10.36 29.54
CA GLN A 16 36.98 9.03 30.00
C GLN A 16 35.65 9.05 30.79
N GLY A 17 34.65 8.36 30.24
CA GLY A 17 33.76 7.46 30.99
C GLY A 17 32.84 8.03 32.08
N SER A 18 31.55 8.09 31.77
CA SER A 18 30.50 7.77 32.75
C SER A 18 29.68 6.57 32.26
N VAL A 19 30.27 5.36 32.41
CA VAL A 19 29.48 4.12 32.46
C VAL A 19 28.63 4.21 33.73
N GLY A 20 27.41 4.72 33.57
CA GLY A 20 26.43 4.86 34.64
C GLY A 20 25.82 3.52 35.01
N GLN A 21 26.59 2.64 35.66
CA GLN A 21 26.06 1.42 36.27
C GLN A 21 25.81 1.63 37.77
N PRO A 22 24.54 1.61 38.23
CA PRO A 22 24.23 1.38 39.63
C PRO A 22 24.54 -0.08 39.98
N ARG A 23 25.28 -0.28 41.08
CA ARG A 23 25.51 -1.60 41.66
C ARG A 23 24.22 -2.11 42.34
N GLY A 24 23.97 -3.41 42.26
CA GLY A 24 23.25 -4.18 43.29
C GLY A 24 21.79 -3.83 43.55
N GLY A 25 20.89 -4.39 42.73
CA GLY A 25 19.45 -4.45 43.02
C GLY A 25 18.81 -5.66 42.32
N SER A 26 17.87 -6.34 42.99
CA SER A 26 17.30 -7.64 42.59
C SER A 26 17.04 -7.79 41.08
N ASN A 27 17.53 -8.90 40.50
CA ASN A 27 17.64 -9.16 39.05
C ASN A 27 16.38 -8.98 38.20
N LYS A 28 15.19 -8.83 38.82
CA LYS A 28 13.92 -8.60 38.13
C LYS A 28 13.64 -7.13 37.80
N GLN A 29 14.32 -6.17 38.45
CA GLN A 29 14.12 -4.74 38.25
C GLN A 29 15.05 -4.16 37.18
N ALA A 30 16.33 -4.54 37.17
CA ALA A 30 17.29 -4.07 36.15
C ALA A 30 16.84 -4.40 34.72
N LEU A 31 16.29 -5.60 34.50
CA LEU A 31 15.80 -6.06 33.20
C LEU A 31 14.59 -5.25 32.69
N LYS A 32 13.72 -4.78 33.60
CA LYS A 32 12.62 -3.86 33.27
C LYS A 32 13.11 -2.47 32.89
N VAL A 33 14.11 -1.94 33.59
CA VAL A 33 14.68 -0.60 33.29
C VAL A 33 15.44 -0.62 31.95
N ALA A 34 16.23 -1.65 31.69
CA ALA A 34 16.90 -1.84 30.40
C ALA A 34 15.89 -2.05 29.25
N GLY A 35 14.82 -2.83 29.47
CA GLY A 35 13.76 -3.00 28.47
C GLY A 35 13.03 -1.70 28.12
N LEU A 36 12.69 -0.88 29.12
CA LEU A 36 11.99 0.40 28.91
C LEU A 36 12.86 1.44 28.18
N THR A 37 14.17 1.50 28.46
CA THR A 37 15.08 2.43 27.77
C THR A 37 15.30 2.05 26.31
N VAL A 38 15.44 0.76 26.00
CA VAL A 38 15.50 0.28 24.60
C VAL A 38 14.18 0.52 23.88
N LEU A 39 13.03 0.26 24.52
CA LEU A 39 11.71 0.55 23.95
C LEU A 39 11.56 2.04 23.61
N ALA A 40 11.95 2.94 24.53
CA ALA A 40 11.92 4.38 24.31
C ALA A 40 12.82 4.81 23.14
N ALA A 41 14.04 4.26 23.05
CA ALA A 41 14.95 4.54 21.94
C ALA A 41 14.39 4.10 20.58
N VAL A 42 13.81 2.90 20.50
CA VAL A 42 13.15 2.39 19.27
C VAL A 42 11.96 3.26 18.87
N LEU A 43 11.14 3.69 19.84
CA LEU A 43 10.01 4.58 19.59
C LEU A 43 10.46 5.97 19.09
N ILE A 44 11.47 6.57 19.71
CA ILE A 44 12.02 7.87 19.29
C ILE A 44 12.60 7.78 17.87
N ALA A 45 13.37 6.72 17.56
CA ALA A 45 13.91 6.49 16.23
C ALA A 45 12.81 6.26 15.18
N GLY A 46 11.77 5.48 15.51
CA GLY A 46 10.63 5.24 14.62
C GLY A 46 9.79 6.49 14.34
N GLN A 47 9.59 7.35 15.33
CA GLN A 47 8.93 8.65 15.16
C GLN A 47 9.77 9.57 14.26
N ALA A 48 11.08 9.67 14.51
CA ALA A 48 11.99 10.46 13.68
C ALA A 48 12.06 9.96 12.23
N PHE A 49 12.09 8.64 12.02
CA PHE A 49 12.05 8.04 10.68
C PHE A 49 10.72 8.29 9.95
N THR A 50 9.59 8.17 10.66
CA THR A 50 8.26 8.48 10.09
C THR A 50 8.15 9.95 9.68
N ALA A 51 8.62 10.87 10.52
CA ALA A 51 8.68 12.29 10.21
C ALA A 51 9.64 12.60 9.05
N TYR A 52 10.81 11.93 8.99
CA TYR A 52 11.76 12.04 7.89
C TYR A 52 11.18 11.55 6.56
N MET A 53 10.43 10.44 6.56
CA MET A 53 9.76 9.91 5.37
C MET A 53 8.60 10.79 4.89
N MET A 54 7.87 11.44 5.80
CA MET A 54 6.88 12.46 5.45
C MET A 54 7.53 13.75 4.92
N TYR A 55 8.67 14.16 5.50
CA TYR A 55 9.41 15.33 5.07
C TYR A 55 10.12 15.12 3.71
N SER A 56 10.67 13.94 3.45
CA SER A 56 11.34 13.62 2.19
C SER A 56 10.36 13.55 1.01
N GLN A 57 9.07 13.33 1.27
CA GLN A 57 7.98 13.47 0.29
C GLN A 57 7.45 14.91 0.13
N LYS A 58 8.24 15.94 0.46
CA LYS A 58 7.88 17.37 0.29
C LYS A 58 7.33 17.69 -1.10
N ASP A 59 7.90 17.08 -2.14
CA ASP A 59 7.49 17.23 -3.55
C ASP A 59 6.11 16.63 -3.84
N ARG A 60 5.76 15.49 -3.23
CA ARG A 60 4.43 14.86 -3.39
C ARG A 60 3.32 15.73 -2.77
N LEU A 61 3.62 16.43 -1.67
CA LEU A 61 2.66 17.32 -1.00
C LEU A 61 2.29 18.53 -1.86
N ASN A 62 3.25 19.15 -2.53
CA ASN A 62 3.00 20.33 -3.38
C ASN A 62 2.10 19.99 -4.60
N SER A 63 2.18 18.75 -5.08
CA SER A 63 1.32 18.24 -6.16
C SER A 63 -0.15 18.08 -5.75
N LEU A 64 -0.44 17.83 -4.47
CA LEU A 64 -1.82 17.70 -3.96
C LEU A 64 -2.50 19.07 -3.86
N GLU A 65 -1.79 20.09 -3.39
CA GLU A 65 -2.28 21.47 -3.32
C GLU A 65 -2.48 22.10 -4.71
N SER A 66 -1.57 21.82 -5.66
CA SER A 66 -1.74 22.28 -7.04
C SER A 66 -2.97 21.65 -7.74
N HIS A 67 -3.41 20.46 -7.31
CA HIS A 67 -4.57 19.79 -7.90
C HIS A 67 -5.89 20.21 -7.24
N SER A 68 -5.91 20.47 -5.93
CA SER A 68 -7.08 21.05 -5.25
C SER A 68 -7.38 22.47 -5.76
N ALA A 69 -6.35 23.32 -5.90
CA ALA A 69 -6.50 24.66 -6.46
C ALA A 69 -7.06 24.67 -7.90
N ARG A 70 -6.67 23.69 -8.73
CA ARG A 70 -7.22 23.53 -10.09
C ARG A 70 -8.68 23.04 -10.10
N LEU A 71 -9.06 22.18 -9.15
CA LEU A 71 -10.45 21.77 -8.97
C LEU A 71 -11.32 22.93 -8.45
N GLU A 72 -10.78 23.81 -7.60
CA GLU A 72 -11.49 25.01 -7.13
C GLU A 72 -11.65 26.06 -8.24
N GLU A 73 -10.64 26.25 -9.10
CA GLU A 73 -10.72 27.12 -10.30
C GLU A 73 -11.79 26.64 -11.30
N LEU A 74 -11.87 25.32 -11.55
CA LEU A 74 -12.95 24.70 -12.34
C LEU A 74 -14.31 24.80 -11.63
N GLY A 75 -14.34 24.62 -10.30
CA GLY A 75 -15.53 24.78 -9.48
C GLY A 75 -16.08 26.22 -9.51
N ARG A 76 -15.23 27.24 -9.44
CA ARG A 76 -15.63 28.66 -9.54
C ARG A 76 -16.11 29.04 -10.93
N ARG A 77 -15.62 28.41 -12.01
CA ARG A 77 -16.26 28.56 -13.34
C ARG A 77 -17.61 27.84 -13.41
N ALA A 78 -17.78 26.72 -12.71
CA ALA A 78 -19.07 26.02 -12.64
C ALA A 78 -20.14 26.77 -11.80
N THR A 79 -19.78 27.65 -10.85
CA THR A 79 -20.78 28.37 -10.03
C THR A 79 -21.67 29.35 -10.81
N VAL A 80 -21.30 29.72 -12.04
CA VAL A 80 -22.15 30.54 -12.93
C VAL A 80 -23.27 29.70 -13.58
N VAL A 81 -23.14 28.38 -13.63
CA VAL A 81 -24.19 27.44 -14.10
C VAL A 81 -24.52 26.45 -12.98
N ARG A 82 -25.19 26.96 -11.94
CA ARG A 82 -25.57 26.22 -10.74
C ARG A 82 -26.72 25.24 -10.98
N SER A 83 -26.48 24.21 -11.78
CA SER A 83 -27.35 23.02 -11.82
C SER A 83 -27.16 22.20 -10.53
N PRO A 84 -28.23 21.80 -9.82
CA PRO A 84 -28.08 20.98 -8.61
C PRO A 84 -27.61 19.56 -8.99
N MET A 85 -26.40 19.20 -8.59
CA MET A 85 -25.85 17.86 -8.82
C MET A 85 -26.60 16.84 -7.95
N LYS A 86 -27.50 16.10 -8.59
CA LYS A 86 -28.39 15.13 -7.94
C LYS A 86 -27.64 13.79 -7.79
N MET A 87 -27.03 13.55 -6.63
CA MET A 87 -26.42 12.25 -6.32
C MET A 87 -27.50 11.20 -6.06
N ALA A 88 -28.02 10.61 -7.14
CA ALA A 88 -28.98 9.51 -7.13
C ALA A 88 -28.35 8.29 -7.82
N LEU A 89 -27.59 7.49 -7.08
CA LEU A 89 -27.16 6.17 -7.53
C LEU A 89 -28.23 5.14 -7.10
N PRO A 90 -28.75 4.30 -8.01
CA PRO A 90 -29.68 3.23 -7.63
C PRO A 90 -28.95 2.11 -6.90
N MET A 91 -29.33 1.83 -5.65
CA MET A 91 -28.88 0.63 -4.92
C MET A 91 -29.56 -0.63 -5.45
N ASN A 92 -29.14 -1.13 -6.63
CA ASN A 92 -29.75 -2.33 -7.20
C ASN A 92 -28.80 -3.19 -8.04
N SER A 93 -27.68 -3.65 -7.45
CA SER A 93 -26.91 -4.83 -7.91
C SER A 93 -25.87 -5.30 -6.88
N LEU A 94 -26.34 -5.69 -5.68
CA LEU A 94 -25.57 -6.54 -4.76
C LEU A 94 -26.31 -7.89 -4.66
N PRO A 95 -25.89 -8.95 -5.37
CA PRO A 95 -26.47 -10.27 -5.20
C PRO A 95 -26.01 -10.84 -3.86
N LEU A 96 -26.88 -10.78 -2.85
CA LEU A 96 -26.76 -11.62 -1.67
C LEU A 96 -27.02 -13.07 -2.09
N PHE A 97 -25.96 -13.83 -2.34
CA PHE A 97 -26.03 -15.29 -2.40
C PHE A 97 -26.14 -15.84 -0.98
N LEU A 98 -27.37 -15.83 -0.46
CA LEU A 98 -27.79 -16.68 0.65
C LEU A 98 -28.07 -18.08 0.08
N ASP A 99 -27.12 -19.01 0.22
CA ASP A 99 -27.44 -20.43 0.06
C ASP A 99 -28.00 -20.96 1.39
N GLU A 100 -29.31 -20.75 1.59
CA GLU A 100 -30.07 -21.36 2.67
C GLU A 100 -30.49 -22.78 2.28
N SER A 101 -29.53 -23.71 2.33
CA SER A 101 -29.79 -25.15 2.22
C SER A 101 -29.79 -25.79 3.61
N THR A 102 -30.97 -25.91 4.21
CA THR A 102 -31.13 -26.38 5.60
C THR A 102 -31.01 -27.90 5.77
N THR A 103 -30.25 -28.30 6.79
CA THR A 103 -30.44 -29.51 7.64
C THR A 103 -30.48 -30.90 6.98
N GLY A 104 -29.42 -31.69 7.18
CA GLY A 104 -29.40 -33.14 6.92
C GLY A 104 -28.22 -33.86 7.59
N ASP A 105 -28.51 -34.87 8.42
CA ASP A 105 -27.56 -35.56 9.30
C ASP A 105 -26.43 -36.39 8.62
N LYS A 106 -25.23 -36.32 9.25
CA LYS A 106 -24.22 -37.40 9.44
C LYS A 106 -23.31 -37.87 8.28
N LYS A 107 -22.06 -37.40 8.39
CA LYS A 107 -20.80 -38.20 8.41
C LYS A 107 -20.41 -39.01 7.16
N ALA A 108 -19.84 -38.31 6.18
CA ALA A 108 -18.66 -38.80 5.44
C ALA A 108 -17.70 -37.62 5.19
N SER A 109 -16.41 -37.80 5.47
CA SER A 109 -15.42 -36.74 5.27
C SER A 109 -14.96 -36.71 3.82
N THR A 110 -15.30 -35.66 3.10
CA THR A 110 -14.64 -35.28 1.85
C THR A 110 -14.46 -33.77 1.90
N PRO A 111 -13.21 -33.26 1.99
CA PRO A 111 -12.98 -31.83 1.96
C PRO A 111 -13.43 -31.28 0.61
N ALA A 112 -14.48 -30.44 0.60
CA ALA A 112 -14.82 -29.66 -0.57
C ALA A 112 -13.59 -28.83 -0.98
N PRO A 113 -13.26 -28.75 -2.28
CA PRO A 113 -12.10 -27.97 -2.72
C PRO A 113 -12.34 -26.51 -2.34
N LYS A 114 -11.44 -25.96 -1.51
CA LYS A 114 -11.34 -24.51 -1.36
C LYS A 114 -11.08 -23.97 -2.76
N LYS A 115 -11.95 -23.09 -3.26
CA LYS A 115 -11.78 -22.47 -4.57
C LYS A 115 -10.69 -21.40 -4.46
N GLU A 116 -9.43 -21.87 -4.42
CA GLU A 116 -8.24 -21.03 -4.56
C GLU A 116 -8.45 -20.15 -5.80
N LEU A 117 -8.37 -18.83 -5.64
CA LEU A 117 -8.59 -17.92 -6.76
C LEU A 117 -7.45 -18.10 -7.76
N SER A 118 -7.77 -18.36 -9.04
CA SER A 118 -6.74 -18.52 -10.05
C SER A 118 -5.93 -17.24 -10.24
N ARG A 119 -4.71 -17.37 -10.78
CA ARG A 119 -3.83 -16.22 -11.01
C ARG A 119 -4.50 -15.17 -11.93
N CYS A 120 -5.11 -15.60 -13.03
CA CYS A 120 -5.83 -14.69 -13.93
C CYS A 120 -6.97 -13.96 -13.19
N LEU A 121 -7.79 -14.69 -12.40
CA LEU A 121 -8.88 -14.09 -11.63
C LEU A 121 -8.37 -13.10 -10.56
N GLN A 122 -7.21 -13.38 -9.96
CA GLN A 122 -6.55 -12.49 -9.00
C GLN A 122 -6.02 -11.20 -9.66
N GLU A 123 -5.38 -11.33 -10.82
CA GLU A 123 -4.91 -10.19 -11.64
C GLU A 123 -6.10 -9.36 -12.17
N ALA A 124 -7.14 -10.01 -12.70
CA ALA A 124 -8.38 -9.36 -13.14
C ALA A 124 -9.11 -8.63 -12.01
N ALA A 125 -9.10 -9.18 -10.79
CA ALA A 125 -9.64 -8.51 -9.60
C ALA A 125 -8.81 -7.29 -9.14
N GLY A 126 -7.59 -7.10 -9.64
CA GLY A 126 -6.67 -6.07 -9.17
C GLY A 126 -6.04 -6.38 -7.80
N LEU A 127 -5.98 -7.66 -7.43
CA LEU A 127 -5.31 -8.14 -6.20
C LEU A 127 -3.80 -8.37 -6.42
N VAL A 128 -3.34 -8.30 -7.67
CA VAL A 128 -1.94 -8.34 -8.10
C VAL A 128 -1.69 -7.14 -9.00
N GLU A 129 -0.57 -6.45 -8.80
CA GLU A 129 -0.20 -5.26 -9.58
C GLU A 129 0.39 -5.66 -10.94
N ILE A 130 -0.22 -5.17 -12.03
CA ILE A 130 0.24 -5.41 -13.40
C ILE A 130 0.95 -4.16 -13.90
N GLN A 131 2.07 -4.33 -14.61
CA GLN A 131 2.87 -3.25 -15.21
C GLN A 131 2.14 -2.48 -16.34
N LEU A 132 0.92 -2.88 -16.72
CA LEU A 132 0.10 -2.22 -17.74
C LEU A 132 -1.04 -1.44 -17.04
N PRO A 133 -1.11 -0.11 -17.18
CA PRO A 133 -2.17 0.69 -16.56
C PRO A 133 -3.53 0.36 -17.20
N ASP A 134 -4.55 0.25 -16.35
CA ASP A 134 -5.95 -0.07 -16.73
C ASP A 134 -6.09 -1.34 -17.60
N PHE A 135 -5.15 -2.28 -17.48
CA PHE A 135 -5.25 -3.59 -18.11
C PHE A 135 -5.95 -4.58 -17.17
N ARG A 136 -6.97 -5.26 -17.69
CA ARG A 136 -7.69 -6.35 -17.01
C ARG A 136 -7.57 -7.59 -17.89
N PRO A 137 -6.86 -8.65 -17.46
CA PRO A 137 -6.82 -9.89 -18.24
C PRO A 137 -8.21 -10.54 -18.29
N LEU A 138 -8.57 -11.10 -19.45
CA LEU A 138 -9.70 -12.01 -19.59
C LEU A 138 -9.31 -13.41 -19.13
N CYS A 139 -10.19 -14.06 -18.38
CA CYS A 139 -10.01 -15.43 -17.90
C CYS A 139 -11.08 -16.35 -18.50
N ASP A 140 -10.75 -17.62 -18.68
CA ASP A 140 -11.71 -18.64 -19.09
C ASP A 140 -12.52 -19.19 -17.89
N GLU A 141 -13.42 -20.16 -18.15
CA GLU A 141 -14.24 -20.79 -17.11
C GLU A 141 -13.44 -21.62 -16.09
N ASN A 142 -12.23 -22.06 -16.46
CA ASN A 142 -11.29 -22.76 -15.57
C ASN A 142 -10.50 -21.79 -14.69
N GLY A 143 -10.46 -20.50 -15.04
CA GLY A 143 -9.62 -19.48 -14.45
C GLY A 143 -8.22 -19.40 -15.07
N ASP A 144 -7.95 -20.11 -16.17
CA ASP A 144 -6.77 -19.88 -17.00
C ASP A 144 -6.93 -18.54 -17.75
N TYR A 145 -5.87 -18.04 -18.38
CA TYR A 145 -5.98 -16.85 -19.24
C TYR A 145 -6.72 -17.22 -20.54
N ALA A 146 -7.65 -16.36 -20.95
CA ALA A 146 -8.29 -16.47 -22.25
C ALA A 146 -7.24 -16.32 -23.36
N ALA A 147 -7.37 -17.11 -24.43
CA ALA A 147 -6.37 -17.20 -25.49
C ALA A 147 -6.08 -15.87 -26.21
N GLN A 148 -7.05 -14.94 -26.24
CA GLN A 148 -6.87 -13.57 -26.68
C GLN A 148 -6.90 -12.64 -25.45
N GLN A 149 -5.93 -11.72 -25.38
CA GLN A 149 -5.91 -10.61 -24.43
C GLN A 149 -5.92 -9.29 -25.21
N CYS A 150 -6.65 -8.30 -24.70
CA CYS A 150 -6.79 -6.98 -25.32
C CYS A 150 -6.51 -5.89 -24.29
N TRP A 151 -5.76 -4.86 -24.69
CA TRP A 151 -5.51 -3.68 -23.88
C TRP A 151 -6.20 -2.47 -24.50
N ASP A 152 -7.35 -2.10 -23.94
CA ASP A 152 -8.23 -1.08 -24.49
C ASP A 152 -7.62 0.31 -24.61
N LEU A 153 -6.66 0.67 -23.75
CA LEU A 153 -5.94 1.95 -23.85
C LEU A 153 -5.00 2.00 -25.05
N ALA A 154 -4.32 0.90 -25.36
CA ALA A 154 -3.36 0.83 -26.46
C ALA A 154 -3.99 0.36 -27.79
N LYS A 155 -5.24 -0.13 -27.76
CA LYS A 155 -5.95 -0.76 -28.90
C LYS A 155 -5.20 -1.95 -29.54
N LYS A 156 -4.33 -2.59 -28.74
CA LYS A 156 -3.63 -3.82 -29.10
C LYS A 156 -4.35 -5.02 -28.51
N CYS A 157 -4.46 -6.10 -29.29
CA CYS A 157 -4.70 -7.43 -28.76
C CYS A 157 -3.56 -8.37 -29.16
N TRP A 158 -3.36 -9.42 -28.38
CA TRP A 158 -2.36 -10.46 -28.63
C TRP A 158 -2.89 -11.81 -28.15
N CYS A 159 -2.23 -12.88 -28.57
CA CYS A 159 -2.55 -14.22 -28.08
C CYS A 159 -1.64 -14.59 -26.90
N VAL A 160 -2.19 -15.35 -25.95
CA VAL A 160 -1.46 -15.88 -24.78
C VAL A 160 -1.69 -17.37 -24.62
N ASP A 161 -0.79 -18.04 -23.91
CA ASP A 161 -1.02 -19.39 -23.39
C ASP A 161 -1.87 -19.37 -22.11
N LYS A 162 -2.22 -20.57 -21.60
CA LYS A 162 -2.99 -20.76 -20.36
C LYS A 162 -2.37 -20.11 -19.12
N SER A 163 -1.06 -19.83 -19.13
CA SER A 163 -0.33 -19.18 -18.03
C SER A 163 -0.26 -17.65 -18.15
N GLY A 164 -0.74 -17.10 -19.27
CA GLY A 164 -0.72 -15.67 -19.58
C GLY A 164 0.53 -15.21 -20.33
N ALA A 165 1.40 -16.13 -20.78
CA ALA A 165 2.58 -15.78 -21.55
C ALA A 165 2.21 -15.46 -23.01
N ILE A 166 2.69 -14.32 -23.51
CA ILE A 166 2.42 -13.85 -24.87
C ILE A 166 3.05 -14.76 -25.93
N LEU A 167 2.25 -15.14 -26.93
CA LEU A 167 2.74 -15.83 -28.13
C LEU A 167 3.46 -14.83 -29.04
N GLN A 168 4.65 -15.20 -29.50
CA GLN A 168 5.51 -14.31 -30.31
C GLN A 168 4.79 -13.87 -31.60
N ASP A 169 5.02 -12.62 -32.00
CA ASP A 169 4.46 -11.98 -33.20
C ASP A 169 2.92 -11.88 -33.28
N THR A 170 2.19 -12.16 -32.19
CA THR A 170 0.70 -12.11 -32.18
C THR A 170 0.09 -10.75 -31.83
N MET A 171 0.89 -9.74 -31.51
CA MET A 171 0.40 -8.42 -31.09
C MET A 171 0.00 -7.55 -32.28
N VAL A 172 -1.31 -7.34 -32.44
CA VAL A 172 -1.92 -6.61 -33.57
C VAL A 172 -2.79 -5.44 -33.08
N ASP A 173 -3.05 -4.48 -33.97
CA ASP A 173 -4.07 -3.45 -33.75
C ASP A 173 -5.46 -4.04 -34.03
N GLY A 174 -6.33 -4.06 -33.02
CA GLY A 174 -7.62 -4.77 -33.07
C GLY A 174 -7.51 -6.26 -32.68
N PRO A 175 -8.55 -7.08 -32.98
CA PRO A 175 -8.66 -8.44 -32.46
C PRO A 175 -7.66 -9.42 -33.08
N ALA A 176 -6.90 -10.13 -32.23
CA ALA A 176 -5.97 -11.18 -32.63
C ALA A 176 -6.71 -12.51 -32.90
N GLN A 177 -6.34 -13.23 -33.97
CA GLN A 177 -6.91 -14.56 -34.25
C GLN A 177 -6.12 -15.63 -33.50
N CYS A 178 -6.66 -16.08 -32.37
CA CYS A 178 -6.07 -17.11 -31.51
C CYS A 178 -6.93 -18.38 -31.60
N GLY A 179 -6.34 -19.50 -32.05
CA GLY A 179 -7.02 -20.78 -32.29
C GLY A 179 -6.06 -21.94 -32.40
#